data_AF-A0A417PFL6-F1
#
_entry.id   AF-A0A417PFL6-F1
#
_cell.length_a   1.000
_cell.length_b   1.000
_cell.length_c   1.000
_cell.angle_alpha   90.00
_cell.angle_beta   90.00
_cell.angle_gamma   90.00
#
_symmetry.space_group_name_H-M   'P 1'
#
loop_
_entity.id
_entity.type
_entity.pdbx_description
1 polymer ?
#
loop_
_entity_poly.entity_id
_entity_poly.type
_entity_poly.pdbx_seq_one_letter_code
_entity_poly.pdbx_strand_id
1 'polypeptide(L)'
;MKHISIRNVLSCVIPAFFFAVFMVLGHSFYEDNSWDLVFGSTELFRSSVLHGIGYFILFSVGIALLFHGLDRLSRKHYNERTWPKPIQFYLDLLHRHPIATTFFTLFLLYLPYMIYSFPGIFTSDTVAQLENGYVALFEKTSRLRNHHPVVHTLLLYGFSRFGATVFHSPTIGIGLFSLLQICFLFFVIGWMVQFLLERHVSARCLGLVLLFYVLSPRMRNYMFLLVKDAWFAGFLLLFLVELYRILTVQNWSSAEKWQHRGMFLLSVLGIFFFRQEGVYLIILSSLVMLIATRRRSFLRLAVLAFAGFYLYTQILLPACSVKASNPREVFSIPFQQTARYLRDAGDDVTPEEKEAISAILDYDNLAERYNPNLSDPVKATYNTDAGTDELLAYFEAWFQMLLRHPDIYVQATMNNLYGYFYPGGFTTKLYSYDNSEEHLEELNESLYAYGVSFHYPTAFDAVRQNLETLRESIFQLPGLVLFNYTATYIWMLILWFFYCIRRKNQKGLLLLTPLMIVLLVCIAGPTYGWYFRYAYSIAFCLPAVILTSWSEYRQ
;
A
#
# COMPACT_ATOMS: atom_id res chain seq x y z
N MET A 1 -12.20 -4.13 -43.75
CA MET A 1 -11.70 -3.43 -42.55
C MET A 1 -12.48 -3.92 -41.34
N LYS A 2 -11.86 -4.62 -40.37
CA LYS A 2 -12.55 -4.92 -39.10
C LYS A 2 -12.77 -3.60 -38.37
N HIS A 3 -14.03 -3.22 -38.13
CA HIS A 3 -14.35 -2.04 -37.33
C HIS A 3 -13.61 -2.12 -35.99
N ILE A 4 -12.68 -1.19 -35.75
CA ILE A 4 -12.04 -1.06 -34.44
C ILE A 4 -13.14 -0.59 -33.50
N SER A 5 -13.49 -1.42 -32.51
CA SER A 5 -14.48 -1.04 -31.51
C SER A 5 -14.02 0.23 -30.79
N ILE A 6 -14.92 1.19 -30.60
CA ILE A 6 -14.67 2.43 -29.83
C ILE A 6 -14.03 2.10 -28.47
N ARG A 7 -14.50 1.04 -27.80
CA ARG A 7 -13.91 0.55 -26.55
C ARG A 7 -12.41 0.27 -26.67
N ASN A 8 -12.00 -0.41 -27.74
CA ASN A 8 -10.59 -0.77 -27.94
C ASN A 8 -9.70 0.46 -28.10
N VAL A 9 -10.22 1.53 -28.70
CA VAL A 9 -9.52 2.82 -28.83
C VAL A 9 -9.47 3.51 -27.46
N LEU A 10 -10.61 3.65 -26.78
CA LEU A 10 -10.71 4.30 -25.48
C LEU A 10 -9.83 3.61 -24.41
N SER A 11 -9.74 2.27 -24.43
CA SER A 11 -8.88 1.52 -23.53
C SER A 11 -7.39 1.82 -23.70
N CYS A 12 -6.95 2.35 -24.84
CA CYS A 12 -5.57 2.79 -25.04
C CYS A 12 -5.41 4.30 -24.81
N VAL A 13 -6.34 5.10 -25.35
CA VAL A 13 -6.26 6.57 -25.35
C VAL A 13 -6.39 7.15 -23.95
N ILE A 14 -7.33 6.66 -23.12
CA ILE A 14 -7.55 7.20 -21.78
C ILE A 14 -6.31 7.03 -20.88
N PRO A 15 -5.73 5.82 -20.71
CA PRO A 15 -4.53 5.68 -19.91
C PRO A 15 -3.32 6.39 -20.54
N ALA A 16 -3.20 6.44 -21.88
CA ALA A 16 -2.13 7.18 -22.53
C ALA A 16 -2.18 8.69 -22.24
N PHE A 17 -3.36 9.29 -22.31
CA PHE A 17 -3.56 10.70 -21.96
C PHE A 17 -3.22 10.94 -20.49
N PHE A 18 -3.73 10.10 -19.60
CA PHE A 18 -3.46 10.18 -18.16
C PHE A 18 -1.95 10.10 -17.86
N PHE A 19 -1.23 9.13 -18.44
CA PHE A 19 0.22 9.02 -18.24
C PHE A 19 0.99 10.19 -18.84
N ALA A 20 0.59 10.70 -20.01
CA ALA A 20 1.21 11.87 -20.61
C ALA A 20 1.07 13.13 -19.73
N VAL A 21 -0.12 13.34 -19.14
CA VAL A 21 -0.36 14.44 -18.20
C VAL A 21 0.55 14.33 -16.98
N PHE A 22 0.69 13.14 -16.39
CA PHE A 22 1.58 12.95 -15.24
C PHE A 22 3.07 13.00 -15.59
N MET A 23 3.47 12.72 -16.83
CA MET A 23 4.85 12.96 -17.26
C MET A 23 5.18 14.46 -17.31
N VAL A 24 4.25 15.29 -17.79
CA VAL A 24 4.45 16.74 -17.89
C VAL A 24 4.30 17.43 -16.54
N LEU A 25 3.14 17.26 -15.89
CA LEU A 25 2.88 17.89 -14.59
C LEU A 25 3.77 17.31 -13.49
N GLY A 26 3.98 15.99 -13.47
CA GLY A 26 4.82 15.35 -12.46
C GLY A 26 6.27 15.80 -12.51
N HIS A 27 6.81 16.10 -13.69
CA HIS A 27 8.12 16.73 -13.83
C HIS A 27 8.13 18.13 -13.22
N SER A 28 7.11 18.95 -13.52
CA SER A 28 6.99 20.30 -12.94
C SER A 28 6.96 20.27 -11.41
N PHE A 29 6.14 19.40 -10.82
CA PHE A 29 6.04 19.30 -9.36
C PHE A 29 7.31 18.72 -8.72
N TYR A 30 8.02 17.84 -9.41
CA TYR A 30 9.29 17.30 -8.91
C TYR A 30 10.38 18.37 -8.83
N GLU A 31 10.49 19.23 -9.85
CA GLU A 31 11.54 20.25 -9.92
C GLU A 31 11.19 21.52 -9.12
N ASP A 32 9.93 21.93 -9.13
CA ASP A 32 9.52 23.28 -8.67
C ASP A 32 8.43 23.27 -7.60
N ASN A 33 7.92 22.10 -7.17
CA ASN A 33 6.77 21.97 -6.25
C ASN A 33 5.50 22.74 -6.70
N SER A 34 5.44 23.08 -7.98
CA SER A 34 4.40 23.88 -8.63
C SER A 34 4.15 23.36 -10.04
N TRP A 35 3.15 23.93 -10.72
CA TRP A 35 2.94 23.74 -12.16
C TRP A 35 3.56 24.84 -13.03
N ASP A 36 4.46 25.67 -12.49
CA ASP A 36 4.98 26.86 -13.17
C ASP A 36 5.90 26.50 -14.34
N LEU A 37 6.55 25.34 -14.33
CA LEU A 37 7.27 24.83 -15.51
C LEU A 37 6.32 24.49 -16.68
N VAL A 38 5.01 24.48 -16.44
CA VAL A 38 3.96 24.31 -17.46
C VAL A 38 3.24 25.61 -17.76
N PHE A 39 2.83 26.37 -16.74
CA PHE A 39 1.94 27.53 -16.91
C PHE A 39 2.61 28.89 -16.67
N GLY A 40 3.86 28.93 -16.20
CA GLY A 40 4.56 30.16 -15.82
C GLY A 40 4.87 31.11 -16.99
N SER A 41 4.88 30.59 -18.23
CA SER A 41 4.96 31.44 -19.43
C SER A 41 4.29 30.78 -20.64
N THR A 42 3.96 31.58 -21.66
CA THR A 42 3.41 31.06 -22.92
C THR A 42 4.38 30.12 -23.64
N GLU A 43 5.68 30.33 -23.52
CA GLU A 43 6.71 29.47 -24.13
C GLU A 43 6.80 28.12 -23.42
N LEU A 44 6.81 28.12 -22.08
CA LEU A 44 6.77 26.91 -21.26
C LEU A 44 5.49 26.10 -21.52
N PHE A 45 4.36 26.78 -21.66
CA PHE A 45 3.09 26.13 -21.97
C PHE A 45 3.13 25.45 -23.35
N ARG A 46 3.60 26.16 -24.39
CA ARG A 46 3.75 25.58 -25.74
C ARG A 46 4.70 24.38 -25.74
N SER A 47 5.84 24.50 -25.06
CA SER A 47 6.80 23.40 -24.89
C SER A 47 6.17 22.20 -24.18
N SER A 48 5.48 22.43 -23.07
CA SER A 48 4.79 21.39 -22.29
C SER A 48 3.69 20.69 -23.07
N VAL A 49 2.92 21.42 -23.88
CA VAL A 49 1.93 20.83 -24.80
C VAL A 49 2.61 19.95 -25.84
N LEU A 50 3.74 20.38 -26.41
CA LEU A 50 4.50 19.57 -27.38
C LEU A 50 5.04 18.28 -26.74
N HIS A 51 5.65 18.36 -25.55
CA HIS A 51 6.08 17.19 -24.78
C HIS A 51 4.89 16.27 -24.45
N GLY A 52 3.76 16.84 -24.02
CA GLY A 52 2.54 16.11 -23.73
C GLY A 52 2.00 15.35 -24.94
N ILE A 53 2.00 15.97 -26.13
CA ILE A 53 1.63 15.29 -27.39
C ILE A 53 2.61 14.16 -27.70
N GLY A 54 3.92 14.39 -27.53
CA GLY A 54 4.95 13.37 -27.71
C GLY A 54 4.74 12.15 -26.80
N TYR A 55 4.57 12.38 -25.50
CA TYR A 55 4.25 11.32 -24.53
C TYR A 55 2.92 10.63 -24.83
N PHE A 56 1.89 11.38 -25.21
CA PHE A 56 0.59 10.82 -25.55
C PHE A 56 0.68 9.85 -26.75
N ILE A 57 1.40 10.23 -27.81
CA ILE A 57 1.64 9.36 -28.97
C ILE A 57 2.44 8.14 -28.55
N LEU A 58 3.53 8.33 -27.80
CA LEU A 58 4.39 7.25 -27.30
C LEU A 58 3.59 6.23 -26.50
N PHE A 59 2.81 6.68 -25.52
CA PHE A 59 2.00 5.79 -24.68
C PHE A 59 0.84 5.18 -25.46
N SER A 60 0.17 5.91 -26.35
CA SER A 60 -0.91 5.36 -27.17
C SER A 60 -0.43 4.19 -28.02
N VAL A 61 0.73 4.36 -28.68
CA VAL A 61 1.36 3.30 -29.48
C VAL A 61 1.86 2.17 -28.58
N GLY A 62 2.59 2.49 -27.51
CA GLY A 62 3.14 1.51 -26.58
C GLY A 62 2.07 0.63 -25.94
N ILE A 63 0.96 1.22 -25.48
CA ILE A 63 -0.17 0.51 -24.89
C ILE A 63 -0.90 -0.32 -25.95
N ALA A 64 -1.09 0.20 -27.16
CA ALA A 64 -1.69 -0.57 -28.25
C ALA A 64 -0.85 -1.81 -28.61
N LEU A 65 0.48 -1.65 -28.69
CA LEU A 65 1.42 -2.75 -28.93
C LEU A 65 1.41 -3.75 -27.77
N LEU A 66 1.42 -3.27 -26.52
CA LEU A 66 1.33 -4.11 -25.33
C LEU A 66 0.04 -4.93 -25.35
N PHE A 67 -1.12 -4.29 -25.51
CA PHE A 67 -2.42 -4.97 -25.51
C PHE A 67 -2.57 -5.94 -26.68
N HIS A 68 -2.03 -5.61 -27.85
CA HIS A 68 -2.01 -6.54 -28.98
C HIS A 68 -1.06 -7.73 -28.75
N GLY A 69 0.11 -7.48 -28.15
CA GLY A 69 1.04 -8.53 -27.72
C GLY A 69 0.39 -9.46 -26.71
N LEU A 70 -0.33 -8.88 -25.74
CA LEU A 70 -1.12 -9.62 -24.78
C LEU A 70 -2.23 -10.46 -25.47
N ASP A 71 -2.99 -9.87 -26.38
CA ASP A 71 -4.02 -10.59 -27.14
C ASP A 71 -3.44 -11.77 -27.95
N ARG A 72 -2.22 -11.64 -28.48
CA ARG A 72 -1.50 -12.74 -29.14
C ARG A 72 -1.08 -13.83 -28.17
N LEU A 73 -0.52 -13.44 -27.01
CA LEU A 73 -0.08 -14.38 -25.97
C LEU A 73 -1.23 -15.14 -25.32
N SER A 74 -2.43 -14.56 -25.26
CA SER A 74 -3.62 -15.24 -24.72
C SER A 74 -4.12 -16.34 -25.67
N ARG A 75 -3.94 -16.19 -26.99
CA ARG A 75 -4.38 -17.17 -28.00
C ARG A 75 -3.40 -18.32 -28.23
N LYS A 76 -2.13 -18.11 -27.87
CA LYS A 76 -1.10 -19.13 -28.06
C LYS A 76 -1.30 -20.25 -27.04
N HIS A 77 -1.70 -21.42 -27.54
CA HIS A 77 -1.64 -22.65 -26.75
C HIS A 77 -0.17 -23.01 -26.57
N TYR A 78 0.27 -23.09 -25.33
CA TYR A 78 1.60 -23.57 -25.02
C TYR A 78 1.55 -25.09 -24.98
N ASN A 79 2.24 -25.73 -25.93
CA ASN A 79 2.52 -27.16 -25.83
C ASN A 79 3.28 -27.42 -24.52
N GLU A 80 2.97 -28.55 -23.88
CA GLU A 80 3.72 -29.04 -22.74
C GLU A 80 5.20 -29.09 -23.11
N ARG A 81 6.01 -28.31 -22.40
CA ARG A 81 7.45 -28.29 -22.61
C ARG A 81 8.04 -29.29 -21.64
N THR A 82 8.86 -30.20 -22.16
CA THR A 82 9.64 -31.10 -21.33
C THR A 82 10.63 -30.26 -20.53
N TRP A 83 10.46 -30.25 -19.21
CA TRP A 83 11.40 -29.61 -18.30
C TRP A 83 12.57 -30.55 -18.00
N PRO A 84 13.77 -30.06 -17.64
CA PRO A 84 14.82 -30.89 -17.06
C PRO A 84 14.32 -31.66 -15.82
N LYS A 85 14.85 -32.86 -15.55
CA LYS A 85 14.42 -33.73 -14.44
C LYS A 85 14.31 -33.00 -13.08
N PRO A 86 15.27 -32.14 -12.64
CA PRO A 86 15.14 -31.43 -11.37
C PRO A 86 13.96 -30.47 -11.33
N ILE A 87 13.68 -29.79 -12.45
CA ILE A 87 12.56 -28.87 -12.58
C ILE A 87 11.24 -29.65 -12.63
N GLN A 88 11.19 -30.78 -13.33
CA GLN A 88 10.01 -31.65 -13.32
C GLN A 88 9.69 -32.12 -11.91
N PHE A 89 10.68 -32.62 -11.16
CA PHE A 89 10.51 -33.03 -9.77
C PHE A 89 9.95 -31.91 -8.88
N TYR A 90 10.52 -30.70 -8.99
CA TYR A 90 10.00 -29.54 -8.26
C TYR A 90 8.56 -29.20 -8.65
N LEU A 91 8.24 -29.23 -9.95
CA LEU A 91 6.89 -28.97 -10.42
C LEU A 91 5.92 -30.04 -9.95
N ASP A 92 6.29 -31.32 -9.97
CA ASP A 92 5.45 -32.41 -9.45
C ASP A 92 5.17 -32.21 -7.96
N LEU A 93 6.18 -31.83 -7.18
CA LEU A 93 6.02 -31.50 -5.77
C LEU A 93 5.09 -30.28 -5.58
N LEU A 94 5.26 -29.25 -6.40
CA LEU A 94 4.43 -28.05 -6.40
C LEU A 94 2.96 -28.35 -6.75
N HIS A 95 2.70 -29.26 -7.69
CA HIS A 95 1.33 -29.66 -8.03
C HIS A 95 0.69 -30.53 -6.92
N ARG A 96 1.47 -31.40 -6.26
CA ARG A 96 0.98 -32.26 -5.18
C ARG A 96 0.75 -31.48 -3.87
N HIS A 97 1.68 -30.59 -3.53
CA HIS A 97 1.69 -29.84 -2.27
C HIS A 97 2.02 -28.36 -2.51
N PRO A 98 1.14 -27.59 -3.16
CA PRO A 98 1.44 -26.23 -3.62
C PRO A 98 1.81 -25.27 -2.50
N ILE A 99 1.04 -25.28 -1.40
CA ILE A 99 1.29 -24.41 -0.25
C ILE A 99 2.63 -24.77 0.40
N ALA A 100 2.84 -26.04 0.77
CA ALA A 100 4.04 -26.47 1.49
C ALA A 100 5.30 -26.29 0.63
N THR A 101 5.25 -26.65 -0.66
CA THR A 101 6.38 -26.49 -1.58
C THR A 101 6.75 -25.03 -1.72
N THR A 102 5.77 -24.15 -1.93
CA THR A 102 6.01 -22.71 -2.03
C THR A 102 6.57 -22.16 -0.72
N PHE A 103 5.96 -22.53 0.42
CA PHE A 103 6.39 -22.09 1.75
C PHE A 103 7.85 -22.44 2.01
N PHE A 104 8.25 -23.71 1.87
CA PHE A 104 9.62 -24.13 2.13
C PHE A 104 10.61 -23.60 1.10
N THR A 105 10.19 -23.41 -0.15
CA THR A 105 11.03 -22.76 -1.17
C THR A 105 11.34 -21.33 -0.76
N LEU A 106 10.33 -20.55 -0.39
CA LEU A 106 10.54 -19.18 0.07
C LEU A 106 11.33 -19.15 1.37
N PHE A 107 11.01 -20.02 2.33
CA PHE A 107 11.73 -20.12 3.59
C PHE A 107 13.24 -20.36 3.39
N LEU A 108 13.61 -21.31 2.53
CA LEU A 108 15.01 -21.60 2.22
C LEU A 108 15.71 -20.43 1.50
N LEU A 109 15.04 -19.81 0.51
CA LEU A 109 15.61 -18.67 -0.22
C LEU A 109 15.78 -17.44 0.66
N TYR A 110 14.90 -17.26 1.65
CA TYR A 110 14.94 -16.16 2.59
C TYR A 110 15.76 -16.46 3.85
N LEU A 111 16.23 -17.69 4.06
CA LEU A 111 16.97 -18.06 5.27
C LEU A 111 18.21 -17.19 5.51
N PRO A 112 19.07 -16.88 4.51
CA PRO A 112 20.16 -15.95 4.72
C PRO A 112 19.67 -14.56 5.16
N TYR A 113 18.58 -14.08 4.56
CA TYR A 113 17.97 -12.79 4.90
C TYR A 113 17.40 -12.78 6.32
N MET A 114 16.72 -13.85 6.73
CA MET A 114 16.21 -14.01 8.10
C MET A 114 17.32 -13.92 9.14
N ILE A 115 18.48 -14.51 8.85
CA ILE A 115 19.63 -14.50 9.77
C ILE A 115 20.21 -13.10 9.92
N TYR A 116 20.58 -12.44 8.81
CA TYR A 116 21.25 -11.14 8.93
C TYR A 116 20.28 -10.02 9.33
N SER A 117 18.99 -10.13 9.00
CA SER A 117 18.00 -9.08 9.30
C SER A 117 17.42 -9.20 10.70
N PHE A 118 17.77 -10.25 11.45
CA PHE A 118 17.30 -10.44 12.82
C PHE A 118 17.64 -9.22 13.70
N PRO A 119 16.70 -8.69 14.50
CA PRO A 119 15.36 -9.22 14.80
C PRO A 119 14.22 -8.77 13.85
N GLY A 120 14.52 -7.96 12.84
CA GLY A 120 13.58 -7.30 11.94
C GLY A 120 14.02 -5.86 11.69
N ILE A 121 13.34 -5.13 10.80
CA ILE A 121 13.64 -3.72 10.49
C ILE A 121 12.62 -2.83 11.22
N PHE A 122 13.12 -1.91 12.04
CA PHE A 122 12.34 -0.95 12.81
C PHE A 122 12.08 0.31 12.00
N THR A 123 10.99 0.98 12.35
CA THR A 123 10.55 2.26 11.79
C THR A 123 9.99 3.11 12.91
N SER A 124 9.77 4.40 12.65
CA SER A 124 9.08 5.29 13.58
C SER A 124 7.72 4.76 14.04
N ASP A 125 6.96 4.10 13.16
CA ASP A 125 5.70 3.42 13.52
C ASP A 125 5.95 2.27 14.51
N THR A 126 7.01 1.49 14.33
CA THR A 126 7.37 0.36 15.20
C THR A 126 7.77 0.86 16.60
N VAL A 127 8.59 1.91 16.65
CA VAL A 127 9.01 2.59 17.89
C VAL A 127 7.77 3.10 18.64
N ALA A 128 6.94 3.92 17.97
CA ALA A 128 5.73 4.49 18.57
C ALA A 128 4.74 3.42 19.06
N GLN A 129 4.64 2.27 18.38
CA GLN A 129 3.81 1.15 18.85
C GLN A 129 4.39 0.48 20.09
N LEU A 130 5.69 0.18 20.10
CA LEU A 130 6.31 -0.45 21.27
C LEU A 130 6.24 0.46 22.50
N GLU A 131 6.60 1.73 22.37
CA GLU A 131 6.45 2.73 23.44
C GLU A 131 5.02 2.79 23.97
N ASN A 132 4.04 2.93 23.08
CA ASN A 132 2.63 2.94 23.45
C ASN A 132 2.22 1.66 24.20
N GLY A 133 2.73 0.49 23.79
CA GLY A 133 2.50 -0.78 24.48
C GLY A 133 3.12 -0.83 25.88
N TYR A 134 4.40 -0.45 26.01
CA TYR A 134 5.10 -0.47 27.30
C TYR A 134 4.50 0.52 28.29
N VAL A 135 4.34 1.80 27.91
CA VAL A 135 3.78 2.81 28.81
C VAL A 135 2.35 2.46 29.23
N ALA A 136 1.52 1.97 28.31
CA ALA A 136 0.12 1.68 28.64
C ALA A 136 -0.09 0.40 29.45
N LEU A 137 0.70 -0.66 29.18
CA LEU A 137 0.42 -2.00 29.72
C LEU A 137 1.40 -2.44 30.81
N PHE A 138 2.63 -1.93 30.78
CA PHE A 138 3.63 -2.22 31.81
C PHE A 138 3.53 -1.23 32.97
N GLU A 139 3.64 0.07 32.70
CA GLU A 139 3.51 1.10 33.75
C GLU A 139 2.07 1.38 34.16
N LYS A 140 1.14 1.31 33.20
CA LYS A 140 -0.25 1.77 33.36
C LYS A 140 -0.35 3.26 33.71
N THR A 141 0.65 4.05 33.33
CA THR A 141 0.70 5.51 33.51
C THR A 141 -0.14 6.23 32.44
N SER A 142 -0.38 5.58 31.31
CA SER A 142 -1.25 6.10 30.26
C SER A 142 -2.20 5.04 29.70
N ARG A 143 -3.16 5.49 28.89
CA ARG A 143 -4.07 4.61 28.15
C ARG A 143 -3.47 4.24 26.81
N LEU A 144 -3.66 2.98 26.39
CA LEU A 144 -3.25 2.53 25.07
C LEU A 144 -3.94 3.39 24.01
N ARG A 145 -3.17 3.89 23.03
CA ARG A 145 -3.69 4.74 21.96
C ARG A 145 -3.94 3.93 20.69
N ASN A 146 -5.11 4.11 20.06
CA ASN A 146 -5.41 3.52 18.75
C ASN A 146 -5.00 4.44 17.59
N HIS A 147 -3.84 5.10 17.67
CA HIS A 147 -3.28 5.83 16.52
C HIS A 147 -2.78 4.86 15.44
N HIS A 148 -2.07 3.81 15.87
CA HIS A 148 -1.86 2.61 15.09
C HIS A 148 -2.81 1.51 15.56
N PRO A 149 -3.13 0.51 14.72
CA PRO A 149 -4.05 -0.56 15.08
C PRO A 149 -3.59 -1.29 16.34
N VAL A 150 -4.46 -1.28 17.35
CA VAL A 150 -4.20 -1.86 18.67
C VAL A 150 -3.74 -3.32 18.59
N VAL A 151 -4.33 -4.11 17.69
CA VAL A 151 -3.95 -5.53 17.54
C VAL A 151 -2.48 -5.69 17.17
N HIS A 152 -1.96 -4.91 16.22
CA HIS A 152 -0.55 -4.98 15.84
C HIS A 152 0.35 -4.49 16.99
N THR A 153 -0.06 -3.41 17.68
CA THR A 153 0.66 -2.90 18.86
C THR A 153 0.77 -3.96 19.96
N LEU A 154 -0.33 -4.67 20.25
CA LEU A 154 -0.36 -5.73 21.25
C LEU A 154 0.47 -6.94 20.85
N LEU A 155 0.53 -7.29 19.56
CA LEU A 155 1.40 -8.36 19.07
C LEU A 155 2.87 -8.00 19.28
N LEU A 156 3.31 -6.81 18.84
CA LEU A 156 4.68 -6.33 19.03
C LEU A 156 5.07 -6.34 20.51
N TYR A 157 4.25 -5.72 21.36
CA TYR A 157 4.48 -5.68 22.81
C TYR A 157 4.49 -7.09 23.42
N GLY A 158 3.50 -7.92 23.09
CA GLY A 158 3.35 -9.27 23.65
C GLY A 158 4.54 -10.17 23.32
N PHE A 159 5.00 -10.14 22.06
CA PHE A 159 6.20 -10.88 21.64
C PHE A 159 7.47 -10.34 22.30
N SER A 160 7.62 -9.01 22.40
CA SER A 160 8.74 -8.40 23.12
C SER A 160 8.79 -8.85 24.58
N ARG A 161 7.65 -8.83 25.28
CA ARG A 161 7.53 -9.29 26.67
C ARG A 161 7.81 -10.78 26.81
N PHE A 162 7.28 -11.61 25.90
CA PHE A 162 7.56 -13.03 25.88
C PHE A 162 9.07 -13.31 25.69
N GLY A 163 9.73 -12.58 24.80
CA GLY A 163 11.18 -12.62 24.64
C GLY A 163 11.93 -12.29 25.92
N ALA A 164 11.56 -11.18 26.56
CA ALA A 164 12.16 -10.73 27.81
C ALA A 164 11.96 -11.72 28.97
N THR A 165 10.80 -12.39 29.06
CA THR A 165 10.51 -13.32 30.16
C THR A 165 11.09 -14.71 29.96
N VAL A 166 11.06 -15.25 28.73
CA VAL A 166 11.48 -16.63 28.45
C VAL A 166 12.94 -16.74 28.06
N PHE A 167 13.46 -15.76 27.31
CA PHE A 167 14.83 -15.79 26.78
C PHE A 167 15.73 -14.71 27.36
N HIS A 168 15.23 -13.94 28.33
CA HIS A 168 15.92 -12.76 28.88
C HIS A 168 16.36 -11.76 27.80
N SER A 169 15.63 -11.71 26.67
CA SER A 169 15.95 -10.86 25.54
C SER A 169 14.68 -10.41 24.79
N PRO A 170 14.28 -9.14 24.89
CA PRO A 170 13.16 -8.60 24.12
C PRO A 170 13.44 -8.65 22.60
N THR A 171 14.72 -8.54 22.20
CA THR A 171 15.20 -8.72 20.82
C THR A 171 14.81 -10.09 20.26
N ILE A 172 14.99 -11.18 21.02
CA ILE A 172 14.55 -12.53 20.60
C ILE A 172 13.03 -12.55 20.42
N GLY A 173 12.30 -11.89 21.32
CA GLY A 173 10.84 -11.72 21.20
C GLY A 173 10.42 -11.09 19.87
N ILE A 174 11.03 -9.96 19.52
CA ILE A 174 10.78 -9.28 18.23
C ILE A 174 11.19 -10.15 17.04
N GLY A 175 12.32 -10.86 17.14
CA GLY A 175 12.74 -11.82 16.11
C GLY A 175 11.70 -12.91 15.87
N LEU A 176 11.06 -13.43 16.93
CA LEU A 176 9.96 -14.39 16.81
C LEU A 176 8.72 -13.79 16.16
N PHE A 177 8.41 -12.51 16.44
CA PHE A 177 7.34 -11.80 15.75
C PHE A 177 7.63 -11.62 14.26
N SER A 178 8.87 -11.22 13.91
CA SER A 178 9.31 -11.14 12.51
C SER A 178 9.22 -12.49 11.80
N LEU A 179 9.59 -13.57 12.48
CA LEU A 179 9.48 -14.94 11.95
C LEU A 179 8.01 -15.34 11.73
N LEU A 180 7.12 -14.99 12.65
CA LEU A 180 5.69 -15.23 12.49
C LEU A 180 5.12 -14.47 11.29
N GLN A 181 5.48 -13.19 11.15
CA GLN A 181 5.06 -12.34 10.03
C GLN A 181 5.46 -12.96 8.70
N ILE A 182 6.74 -13.35 8.54
CA ILE A 182 7.20 -13.89 7.26
C ILE A 182 6.62 -15.28 6.97
N CYS A 183 6.46 -16.13 7.98
CA CYS A 183 5.77 -17.42 7.83
C CYS A 183 4.33 -17.21 7.34
N PHE A 184 3.61 -16.23 7.90
CA PHE A 184 2.28 -15.87 7.44
C PHE A 184 2.28 -15.42 5.97
N LEU A 185 3.21 -14.55 5.57
CA LEU A 185 3.32 -14.10 4.17
C LEU A 185 3.63 -15.26 3.21
N PHE A 186 4.54 -16.17 3.58
CA PHE A 186 4.86 -17.35 2.77
C PHE A 186 3.66 -18.30 2.65
N PHE A 187 2.90 -18.48 3.72
CA PHE A 187 1.66 -19.25 3.67
C PHE A 187 0.67 -18.64 2.68
N VAL A 188 0.43 -17.32 2.75
CA VAL A 188 -0.49 -16.62 1.83
C VAL A 188 0.01 -16.69 0.39
N ILE A 189 1.31 -16.53 0.13
CA ILE A 189 1.87 -16.70 -1.22
C ILE A 189 1.68 -18.15 -1.69
N GLY A 190 1.89 -19.14 -0.83
CA GLY A 190 1.61 -20.54 -1.14
C GLY A 190 0.14 -20.80 -1.45
N TRP A 191 -0.77 -20.17 -0.71
CA TRP A 191 -2.22 -20.21 -0.95
C TRP A 191 -2.59 -19.62 -2.32
N MET A 192 -1.98 -18.49 -2.67
CA MET A 192 -2.11 -17.89 -4.00
C MET A 192 -1.54 -18.81 -5.09
N VAL A 193 -0.38 -19.44 -4.89
CA VAL A 193 0.19 -20.38 -5.88
C VAL A 193 -0.71 -21.58 -6.11
N GLN A 194 -1.27 -22.17 -5.04
CA GLN A 194 -2.27 -23.23 -5.17
C GLN A 194 -3.43 -22.76 -6.05
N PHE A 195 -3.98 -21.58 -5.75
CA PHE A 195 -5.08 -21.02 -6.51
C PHE A 195 -4.73 -20.79 -8.00
N LEU A 196 -3.53 -20.31 -8.31
CA LEU A 196 -3.08 -20.12 -9.70
C LEU A 196 -2.91 -21.46 -10.43
N LEU A 197 -2.47 -22.52 -9.75
CA LEU A 197 -2.38 -23.88 -10.32
C LEU A 197 -3.75 -24.46 -10.66
N GLU A 198 -4.74 -24.27 -9.79
CA GLU A 198 -6.14 -24.65 -10.05
C GLU A 198 -6.73 -23.90 -11.26
N ARG A 199 -6.15 -22.75 -11.63
CA ARG A 199 -6.47 -21.99 -12.84
C ARG A 199 -5.59 -22.31 -14.03
N HIS A 200 -4.83 -23.40 -13.96
CA HIS A 200 -3.93 -23.87 -15.02
C HIS A 200 -2.93 -22.81 -15.48
N VAL A 201 -2.49 -21.94 -14.56
CA VAL A 201 -1.42 -20.98 -14.83
C VAL A 201 -0.12 -21.75 -15.05
N SER A 202 0.62 -21.39 -16.11
CA SER A 202 1.82 -22.15 -16.49
C SER A 202 2.95 -21.99 -15.48
N ALA A 203 3.76 -23.05 -15.34
CA ALA A 203 4.95 -23.08 -14.48
C ALA A 203 5.90 -21.89 -14.67
N ARG A 204 6.02 -21.35 -15.90
CA ARG A 204 6.82 -20.14 -16.17
C ARG A 204 6.26 -18.91 -15.48
N CYS A 205 4.95 -18.69 -15.60
CA CYS A 205 4.30 -17.55 -14.96
C CYS A 205 4.42 -17.67 -13.44
N LEU A 206 4.25 -18.86 -12.88
CA LEU A 206 4.46 -19.11 -11.45
C LEU A 206 5.92 -18.82 -11.03
N GLY A 207 6.90 -19.30 -11.80
CA GLY A 207 8.32 -19.00 -11.57
C GLY A 207 8.61 -17.49 -11.57
N LEU A 208 8.05 -16.74 -12.52
CA LEU A 208 8.20 -15.28 -12.57
C LEU A 208 7.59 -14.58 -11.36
N VAL A 209 6.45 -15.05 -10.86
CA VAL A 209 5.82 -14.50 -9.64
C VAL A 209 6.67 -14.77 -8.41
N LEU A 210 7.19 -16.00 -8.26
CA LEU A 210 8.08 -16.33 -7.15
C LEU A 210 9.38 -15.52 -7.22
N LEU A 211 9.96 -15.35 -8.41
CA LEU A 211 11.12 -14.48 -8.62
C LEU A 211 10.81 -13.03 -8.28
N PHE A 212 9.62 -12.51 -8.61
CA PHE A 212 9.22 -11.17 -8.20
C PHE A 212 9.23 -11.01 -6.67
N TYR A 213 8.62 -11.95 -5.94
CA TYR A 213 8.61 -11.90 -4.47
C TYR A 213 10.00 -12.05 -3.86
N VAL A 214 10.92 -12.76 -4.49
CA VAL A 214 12.28 -13.00 -3.97
C VAL A 214 13.25 -11.87 -4.34
N LEU A 215 13.17 -11.36 -5.57
CA LEU A 215 14.17 -10.44 -6.13
C LEU A 215 13.78 -8.97 -6.00
N SER A 216 12.49 -8.63 -6.01
CA SER A 216 12.06 -7.24 -5.91
C SER A 216 12.54 -6.61 -4.60
N PRO A 217 13.27 -5.47 -4.64
CA PRO A 217 13.94 -4.92 -3.49
C PRO A 217 12.94 -4.53 -2.39
N ARG A 218 11.82 -3.92 -2.79
CA ARG A 218 10.77 -3.52 -1.84
C ARG A 218 9.96 -4.70 -1.31
N MET A 219 9.75 -5.76 -2.09
CA MET A 219 9.10 -6.97 -1.54
C MET A 219 9.97 -7.58 -0.44
N ARG A 220 11.27 -7.72 -0.72
CA ARG A 220 12.23 -8.28 0.23
C ARG A 220 12.33 -7.44 1.51
N ASN A 221 12.46 -6.12 1.39
CA ASN A 221 12.58 -5.21 2.53
C ASN A 221 11.31 -5.26 3.41
N TYR A 222 10.11 -5.18 2.82
CA TYR A 222 8.85 -5.17 3.58
C TYR A 222 8.47 -6.52 4.21
N MET A 223 9.00 -7.65 3.72
CA MET A 223 8.80 -8.94 4.39
C MET A 223 9.37 -8.96 5.82
N PHE A 224 10.36 -8.11 6.11
CA PHE A 224 11.05 -8.00 7.41
C PHE A 224 10.83 -6.66 8.12
N LEU A 225 10.17 -5.72 7.45
CA LEU A 225 9.77 -4.46 8.06
C LEU A 225 8.65 -4.72 9.07
N LEU A 226 8.84 -4.27 10.30
CA LEU A 226 7.96 -4.54 11.44
C LEU A 226 6.75 -3.59 11.46
N VAL A 227 5.98 -3.60 10.38
CA VAL A 227 4.85 -2.71 10.15
C VAL A 227 3.57 -3.49 9.82
N LYS A 228 2.45 -2.94 10.27
CA LYS A 228 1.09 -3.42 9.98
C LYS A 228 0.78 -3.60 8.48
N ASP A 229 1.51 -2.90 7.61
CA ASP A 229 1.32 -2.89 6.16
C ASP A 229 1.65 -4.22 5.50
N ALA A 230 2.65 -4.93 6.03
CA ALA A 230 3.03 -6.26 5.56
C ALA A 230 1.89 -7.26 5.80
N TRP A 231 1.35 -7.27 7.02
CA TRP A 231 0.19 -8.08 7.39
C TRP A 231 -1.04 -7.76 6.55
N PHE A 232 -1.35 -6.47 6.40
CA PHE A 232 -2.46 -6.01 5.59
C PHE A 232 -2.34 -6.50 4.14
N ALA A 233 -1.15 -6.43 3.53
CA ALA A 233 -0.93 -6.94 2.18
C ALA A 233 -1.18 -8.45 2.07
N GLY A 234 -0.75 -9.24 3.06
CA GLY A 234 -1.03 -10.68 3.13
C GLY A 234 -2.52 -10.98 3.24
N PHE A 235 -3.23 -10.32 4.16
CA PHE A 235 -4.68 -10.49 4.29
C PHE A 235 -5.44 -10.01 3.06
N LEU A 236 -5.00 -8.94 2.39
CA LEU A 236 -5.59 -8.47 1.14
C LEU A 236 -5.41 -9.48 0.00
N LEU A 237 -4.23 -10.10 -0.12
CA LEU A 237 -4.00 -11.14 -1.12
C LEU A 237 -4.91 -12.35 -0.87
N LEU A 238 -5.03 -12.79 0.38
CA LEU A 238 -5.94 -13.87 0.76
C LEU A 238 -7.40 -13.50 0.45
N PHE A 239 -7.81 -12.27 0.76
CA PHE A 239 -9.14 -11.74 0.44
C PHE A 239 -9.44 -11.78 -1.05
N LEU A 240 -8.50 -11.34 -1.89
CA LEU A 240 -8.65 -11.32 -3.35
C LEU A 240 -8.80 -12.73 -3.93
N VAL A 241 -7.96 -13.67 -3.47
CA VAL A 241 -8.03 -15.09 -3.90
C VAL A 241 -9.37 -15.70 -3.51
N GLU A 242 -9.78 -15.57 -2.25
CA GLU A 242 -11.03 -16.15 -1.75
C GLU A 242 -12.27 -15.48 -2.35
N LEU A 243 -12.24 -14.16 -2.54
CA LEU A 243 -13.30 -13.42 -3.22
C LEU A 243 -13.51 -13.96 -4.64
N TYR A 244 -12.43 -14.18 -5.38
CA TYR A 244 -12.52 -14.73 -6.73
C TYR A 244 -13.07 -16.18 -6.72
N ARG A 245 -12.62 -17.02 -5.77
CA ARG A 245 -13.16 -18.39 -5.61
C ARG A 245 -14.66 -18.37 -5.33
N ILE A 246 -15.13 -17.52 -4.41
CA ILE A 246 -16.56 -17.36 -4.08
C ILE A 246 -17.39 -16.88 -5.28
N LEU A 247 -16.80 -16.03 -6.14
CA LEU A 247 -17.48 -15.52 -7.33
C LEU A 247 -17.60 -16.57 -8.44
N THR A 248 -16.62 -17.47 -8.56
CA THR A 248 -16.46 -18.30 -9.76
C THR A 248 -16.69 -19.79 -9.55
N VAL A 249 -16.46 -20.33 -8.36
CA VAL A 249 -16.65 -21.77 -8.10
C VAL A 249 -18.07 -22.03 -7.63
N GLN A 250 -18.75 -22.98 -8.27
CA GLN A 250 -20.17 -23.28 -8.00
C GLN A 250 -20.35 -24.51 -7.11
N ASN A 251 -19.50 -25.51 -7.27
CA ASN A 251 -19.60 -26.79 -6.58
C ASN A 251 -18.38 -27.00 -5.69
N TRP A 252 -18.58 -26.90 -4.38
CA TRP A 252 -17.59 -27.24 -3.37
C TRP A 252 -18.05 -28.46 -2.60
N SER A 253 -17.11 -29.34 -2.23
CA SER A 253 -17.37 -30.28 -1.14
C SER A 253 -17.64 -29.52 0.16
N SER A 254 -18.28 -30.17 1.14
CA SER A 254 -18.57 -29.55 2.42
C SER A 254 -17.31 -29.07 3.15
N ALA A 255 -16.21 -29.83 3.06
CA ALA A 255 -14.93 -29.48 3.69
C ALA A 255 -14.31 -28.24 3.04
N GLU A 256 -14.17 -28.23 1.71
CA GLU A 256 -13.62 -27.08 0.96
C GLU A 256 -14.44 -25.82 1.22
N LYS A 257 -15.77 -25.96 1.30
CA LYS A 257 -16.67 -24.84 1.57
C LYS A 257 -16.40 -24.18 2.90
N TRP A 258 -16.17 -24.95 3.95
CA TRP A 258 -15.84 -24.40 5.27
C TRP A 258 -14.43 -23.84 5.31
N GLN A 259 -13.46 -24.50 4.65
CA GLN A 259 -12.10 -24.00 4.53
C GLN A 259 -12.04 -22.62 3.86
N HIS A 260 -12.65 -22.46 2.68
CA HIS A 260 -12.65 -21.19 1.94
C HIS A 260 -13.44 -20.09 2.65
N ARG A 261 -14.56 -20.44 3.30
CA ARG A 261 -15.30 -19.47 4.15
C ARG A 261 -14.48 -19.02 5.36
N GLY A 262 -13.77 -19.95 5.99
CA GLY A 262 -12.86 -19.66 7.11
C GLY A 262 -11.72 -18.74 6.67
N MET A 263 -11.08 -19.03 5.54
CA MET A 263 -10.02 -18.19 4.98
C MET A 263 -10.53 -16.81 4.55
N PHE A 264 -11.71 -16.74 3.95
CA PHE A 264 -12.35 -15.47 3.63
C PHE A 264 -12.65 -14.65 4.89
N LEU A 265 -13.20 -15.27 5.94
CA LEU A 265 -13.45 -14.60 7.22
C LEU A 265 -12.13 -14.13 7.85
N LEU A 266 -11.10 -14.97 7.87
CA LEU A 266 -9.77 -14.63 8.36
C LEU A 266 -9.19 -13.42 7.61
N SER A 267 -9.34 -13.37 6.28
CA SER A 267 -8.89 -12.24 5.47
C SER A 267 -9.63 -10.94 5.79
N VAL A 268 -10.94 -11.00 6.00
CA VAL A 268 -11.78 -9.85 6.36
C VAL A 268 -11.40 -9.32 7.75
N LEU A 269 -11.24 -10.22 8.73
CA LEU A 269 -10.81 -9.85 10.07
C LEU A 269 -9.39 -9.29 10.07
N GLY A 270 -8.48 -9.88 9.31
CA GLY A 270 -7.10 -9.39 9.18
C GLY A 270 -7.01 -8.00 8.55
N ILE A 271 -7.76 -7.76 7.46
CA ILE A 271 -7.89 -6.42 6.87
C ILE A 271 -8.40 -5.41 7.91
N PHE A 272 -9.44 -5.78 8.64
CA PHE A 272 -10.07 -4.94 9.65
C PHE A 272 -9.14 -4.59 10.82
N PHE A 273 -8.38 -5.56 11.34
CA PHE A 273 -7.55 -5.36 12.53
C PHE A 273 -6.17 -4.76 12.27
N PHE A 274 -5.63 -4.89 11.05
CA PHE A 274 -4.29 -4.38 10.72
C PHE A 274 -4.30 -3.05 9.95
N ARG A 275 -5.46 -2.60 9.46
CA ARG A 275 -5.62 -1.26 8.88
C ARG A 275 -6.98 -0.67 9.26
N GLN A 276 -6.97 0.50 9.89
CA GLN A 276 -8.20 1.22 10.28
C GLN A 276 -9.08 1.53 9.06
N GLU A 277 -8.46 1.96 7.95
CA GLU A 277 -9.13 2.19 6.68
C GLU A 277 -9.61 0.91 5.97
N GLY A 278 -9.21 -0.27 6.47
CA GLY A 278 -9.56 -1.57 5.90
C GLY A 278 -11.07 -1.83 5.89
N VAL A 279 -11.81 -1.23 6.82
CA VAL A 279 -13.28 -1.31 6.83
C VAL A 279 -13.90 -0.70 5.57
N TYR A 280 -13.41 0.47 5.13
CA TYR A 280 -13.94 1.15 3.95
C TYR A 280 -13.67 0.33 2.69
N LEU A 281 -12.51 -0.31 2.62
CA LEU A 281 -12.18 -1.26 1.55
C LEU A 281 -13.19 -2.42 1.50
N ILE A 282 -13.50 -3.04 2.64
CA ILE A 282 -14.46 -4.16 2.71
C ILE A 282 -15.86 -3.70 2.30
N ILE A 283 -16.34 -2.57 2.83
CA ILE A 283 -17.68 -2.04 2.54
C ILE A 283 -17.81 -1.67 1.06
N LEU A 284 -16.91 -0.83 0.53
CA LEU A 284 -16.97 -0.36 -0.86
C LEU A 284 -16.83 -1.53 -1.84
N SER A 285 -15.89 -2.46 -1.60
CA SER A 285 -15.77 -3.67 -2.41
C SER A 285 -17.06 -4.48 -2.39
N SER A 286 -17.67 -4.66 -1.22
CA SER A 286 -18.93 -5.40 -1.08
C SER A 286 -20.09 -4.73 -1.82
N LEU A 287 -20.19 -3.40 -1.78
CA LEU A 287 -21.23 -2.66 -2.52
C LEU A 287 -21.06 -2.79 -4.04
N VAL A 288 -19.84 -2.68 -4.55
CA VAL A 288 -19.56 -2.92 -5.99
C VAL A 288 -19.93 -4.35 -6.38
N MET A 289 -19.56 -5.34 -5.56
CA MET A 289 -19.91 -6.75 -5.78
C MET A 289 -21.43 -6.99 -5.73
N LEU A 290 -22.14 -6.31 -4.82
CA LEU A 290 -23.60 -6.36 -4.75
C LEU A 290 -24.23 -5.82 -6.03
N ILE A 291 -23.79 -4.67 -6.53
CA ILE A 291 -24.34 -4.05 -7.74
C ILE A 291 -24.08 -4.93 -8.97
N ALA A 292 -22.86 -5.45 -9.10
CA ALA A 292 -22.43 -6.23 -10.25
C ALA A 292 -23.00 -7.66 -10.27
N THR A 293 -23.12 -8.31 -9.12
CA THR A 293 -23.54 -9.73 -9.04
C THR A 293 -24.98 -9.91 -8.55
N ARG A 294 -25.58 -8.86 -7.97
CA ARG A 294 -26.90 -8.88 -7.30
C ARG A 294 -27.02 -9.88 -6.15
N ARG A 295 -25.89 -10.43 -5.65
CA ARG A 295 -25.87 -11.38 -4.53
C ARG A 295 -26.01 -10.64 -3.19
N ARG A 296 -27.15 -10.82 -2.51
CA ARG A 296 -27.43 -10.21 -1.18
C ARG A 296 -26.44 -10.59 -0.07
N SER A 297 -25.62 -11.62 -0.25
CA SER A 297 -24.51 -11.94 0.67
C SER A 297 -23.53 -10.77 0.82
N PHE A 298 -23.29 -9.99 -0.24
CA PHE A 298 -22.40 -8.84 -0.16
C PHE A 298 -23.00 -7.66 0.61
N LEU A 299 -24.33 -7.47 0.55
CA LEU A 299 -25.00 -6.50 1.42
C LEU A 299 -24.82 -6.89 2.90
N ARG A 300 -25.01 -8.18 3.23
CA ARG A 300 -24.76 -8.68 4.59
C ARG A 300 -23.31 -8.46 5.02
N LEU A 301 -22.34 -8.69 4.13
CA LEU A 301 -20.92 -8.43 4.42
C LEU A 301 -20.67 -6.94 4.71
N ALA A 302 -21.23 -6.03 3.91
CA ALA A 302 -21.10 -4.59 4.13
C ALA A 302 -21.71 -4.15 5.48
N VAL A 303 -22.92 -4.63 5.78
CA VAL A 303 -23.61 -4.34 7.05
C VAL A 303 -22.83 -4.91 8.24
N LEU A 304 -22.33 -6.14 8.14
CA LEU A 304 -21.53 -6.74 9.21
C LEU A 304 -20.18 -6.04 9.40
N ALA A 305 -19.53 -5.60 8.32
CA ALA A 305 -18.30 -4.83 8.40
C ALA A 305 -18.54 -3.47 9.10
N PHE A 306 -19.62 -2.77 8.74
CA PHE A 306 -20.01 -1.52 9.40
C PHE A 306 -20.38 -1.74 10.88
N ALA A 307 -21.23 -2.74 11.18
CA ALA A 307 -21.61 -3.07 12.55
C ALA A 307 -20.40 -3.49 13.39
N GLY A 308 -19.48 -4.27 12.82
CA GLY A 308 -18.23 -4.67 13.46
C GLY A 308 -17.30 -3.48 13.72
N PHE A 309 -17.21 -2.54 12.77
CA PHE A 309 -16.49 -1.29 12.96
C PHE A 309 -17.05 -0.43 14.07
N TYR A 310 -18.37 -0.23 14.10
CA TYR A 310 -19.05 0.52 15.14
C TYR A 310 -18.86 -0.16 16.51
N LEU A 311 -19.10 -1.47 16.60
CA LEU A 311 -18.89 -2.25 17.81
C LEU A 311 -17.44 -2.16 18.30
N TYR A 312 -16.46 -2.26 17.40
CA TYR A 312 -15.05 -2.20 17.77
C TYR A 312 -14.67 -0.81 18.27
N THR A 313 -14.97 0.24 17.49
CA THR A 313 -14.48 1.60 17.76
C THR A 313 -15.26 2.33 18.85
N GLN A 314 -16.57 2.14 18.93
CA GLN A 314 -17.44 2.88 19.85
C GLN A 314 -17.76 2.11 21.15
N ILE A 315 -17.57 0.78 21.15
CA ILE A 315 -17.92 -0.06 22.31
C ILE A 315 -16.69 -0.77 22.87
N LEU A 316 -16.03 -1.62 22.07
CA LEU A 316 -14.92 -2.46 22.57
C LEU A 316 -13.69 -1.62 22.98
N LEU A 317 -13.22 -0.72 22.12
CA LEU A 317 -12.05 0.11 22.44
C LEU A 317 -12.27 0.99 23.69
N PRO A 318 -13.40 1.73 23.82
CA PRO A 318 -13.70 2.49 25.03
C PRO A 318 -13.88 1.60 26.27
N ALA A 319 -14.54 0.44 26.15
CA ALA A 319 -14.68 -0.51 27.26
C ALA A 319 -13.31 -1.03 27.75
N CYS A 320 -12.34 -1.16 26.85
CA CYS A 320 -10.95 -1.50 27.19
C CYS A 320 -10.11 -0.27 27.60
N SER A 321 -10.72 0.90 27.81
CA SER A 321 -10.03 2.16 28.14
C SER A 321 -8.96 2.58 27.11
N VAL A 322 -9.12 2.19 25.84
CA VAL A 322 -8.23 2.59 24.76
C VAL A 322 -8.60 4.01 24.32
N LYS A 323 -7.60 4.91 24.26
CA LYS A 323 -7.79 6.27 23.73
C LYS A 323 -7.99 6.21 22.21
N ALA A 324 -9.05 6.87 21.74
CA ALA A 324 -9.37 6.98 20.32
C ALA A 324 -8.22 7.61 19.52
N SER A 325 -8.19 7.32 18.21
CA SER A 325 -7.25 7.99 17.31
C SER A 325 -7.56 9.48 17.24
N ASN A 326 -6.55 10.29 16.96
CA ASN A 326 -6.72 11.74 16.81
C ASN A 326 -7.48 12.02 15.48
N PRO A 327 -8.59 12.77 15.50
CA PRO A 327 -9.37 13.10 14.29
C PRO A 327 -8.55 13.77 13.18
N ARG A 328 -7.43 14.42 13.52
CA ARG A 328 -6.54 15.11 12.57
C ARG A 328 -6.11 14.30 11.35
N GLU A 329 -6.08 12.97 11.45
CA GLU A 329 -5.63 12.11 10.34
C GLU A 329 -6.54 12.23 9.10
N VAL A 330 -7.82 12.55 9.30
CA VAL A 330 -8.80 12.75 8.22
C VAL A 330 -8.59 14.08 7.48
N PHE A 331 -7.95 15.05 8.13
CA PHE A 331 -7.84 16.43 7.63
C PHE A 331 -6.51 16.71 6.90
N SER A 332 -5.82 15.66 6.43
CA SER A 332 -4.53 15.77 5.75
C SER A 332 -4.56 16.70 4.52
N ILE A 333 -5.57 16.55 3.66
CA ILE A 333 -5.75 17.39 2.46
C ILE A 333 -6.07 18.84 2.82
N PRO A 334 -7.16 19.13 3.58
CA PRO A 334 -7.52 20.51 3.86
C PRO A 334 -6.43 21.26 4.63
N PHE A 335 -5.76 20.63 5.59
CA PHE A 335 -4.69 21.29 6.34
C PHE A 335 -3.48 21.61 5.45
N GLN A 336 -3.10 20.70 4.54
CA GLN A 336 -2.03 20.97 3.58
C GLN A 336 -2.35 22.10 2.60
N GLN A 337 -3.61 22.19 2.16
CA GLN A 337 -4.06 23.27 1.28
C GLN A 337 -4.02 24.61 2.01
N THR A 338 -4.50 24.67 3.25
CA THR A 338 -4.45 25.88 4.09
C THR A 338 -3.01 26.31 4.34
N ALA A 339 -2.13 25.38 4.72
CA ALA A 339 -0.71 25.69 4.95
C ALA A 339 -0.03 26.24 3.68
N ARG A 340 -0.31 25.67 2.51
CA ARG A 340 0.19 26.21 1.25
C ARG A 340 -0.39 27.59 0.94
N TYR A 341 -1.68 27.82 1.19
CA TYR A 341 -2.31 29.12 1.00
C TYR A 341 -1.67 30.20 1.87
N LEU A 342 -1.41 29.92 3.14
CA LEU A 342 -0.73 30.89 4.01
C LEU A 342 0.68 31.21 3.54
N ARG A 343 1.38 30.23 2.95
CA ARG A 343 2.71 30.43 2.37
C ARG A 343 2.67 31.27 1.08
N ASP A 344 1.73 30.98 0.18
CA ASP A 344 1.72 31.54 -1.19
C ASP A 344 0.86 32.82 -1.30
N ALA A 345 -0.18 32.96 -0.46
CA ALA A 345 -1.19 34.02 -0.50
C ALA A 345 -1.65 34.45 0.91
N GLY A 346 -0.75 34.37 1.91
CA GLY A 346 -1.07 34.72 3.31
C GLY A 346 -1.60 36.14 3.50
N ASP A 347 -1.15 37.09 2.67
CA ASP A 347 -1.61 38.49 2.72
C ASP A 347 -3.08 38.67 2.32
N ASP A 348 -3.68 37.68 1.64
CA ASP A 348 -5.10 37.71 1.25
C ASP A 348 -6.02 37.15 2.35
N VAL A 349 -5.49 36.66 3.48
CA VAL A 349 -6.31 36.09 4.56
C VAL A 349 -7.00 37.21 5.35
N THR A 350 -8.32 37.12 5.49
CA THR A 350 -9.09 38.09 6.28
C THR A 350 -8.92 37.85 7.79
N PRO A 351 -9.19 38.85 8.65
CA PRO A 351 -9.15 38.66 10.10
C PRO A 351 -10.04 37.51 10.60
N GLU A 352 -11.23 37.35 10.01
CA GLU A 352 -12.19 36.30 10.37
C GLU A 352 -11.67 34.90 9.98
N GLU A 353 -11.05 34.78 8.80
CA GLU A 353 -10.42 33.53 8.36
C GLU A 353 -9.20 33.18 9.22
N LYS A 354 -8.39 34.18 9.58
CA LYS A 354 -7.27 34.00 10.50
C LYS A 354 -7.75 33.47 11.85
N GLU A 355 -8.84 34.02 12.40
CA GLU A 355 -9.43 33.56 13.65
C GLU A 355 -9.93 32.11 13.53
N ALA A 356 -10.67 31.79 12.46
CA ALA A 356 -11.17 30.44 12.21
C ALA A 356 -10.05 29.39 12.06
N ILE A 357 -8.95 29.73 11.39
CA ILE A 357 -7.80 28.84 11.25
C ILE A 357 -7.05 28.72 12.58
N SER A 358 -6.83 29.83 13.30
CA SER A 358 -6.11 29.85 14.59
C SER A 358 -6.80 29.04 15.69
N ALA A 359 -8.12 28.89 15.60
CA ALA A 359 -8.88 28.03 16.51
C ALA A 359 -8.50 26.55 16.38
N ILE A 360 -7.99 26.13 15.21
CA ILE A 360 -7.78 24.72 14.85
C ILE A 360 -6.31 24.37 14.58
N LEU A 361 -5.52 25.31 14.08
CA LEU A 361 -4.12 25.12 13.70
C LEU A 361 -3.26 26.25 14.29
N ASP A 362 -1.97 25.97 14.46
CA ASP A 362 -0.95 26.96 14.81
C ASP A 362 -0.70 27.90 13.62
N TYR A 363 -1.61 28.85 13.43
CA TYR A 363 -1.65 29.76 12.27
C TYR A 363 -0.29 30.42 12.02
N ASP A 364 0.33 30.95 13.07
CA ASP A 364 1.53 31.78 12.94
C ASP A 364 2.74 30.98 12.42
N ASN A 365 2.81 29.67 12.68
CA ASN A 365 3.89 28.80 12.18
C ASN A 365 3.46 27.90 11.02
N LEU A 366 2.20 27.98 10.58
CA LEU A 366 1.62 26.98 9.67
C LEU A 366 2.27 27.01 8.28
N ALA A 367 2.59 28.21 7.77
CA ALA A 367 3.26 28.39 6.48
C ALA A 367 4.68 27.79 6.48
N GLU A 368 5.45 28.00 7.54
CA GLU A 368 6.82 27.48 7.68
C GLU A 368 6.85 25.95 7.83
N ARG A 369 5.81 25.38 8.45
CA ARG A 369 5.64 23.94 8.59
C ARG A 369 5.17 23.24 7.31
N TYR A 370 4.79 23.99 6.27
CA TYR A 370 4.36 23.38 5.02
C TYR A 370 5.49 22.56 4.40
N ASN A 371 5.23 21.25 4.26
CA ASN A 371 6.09 20.34 3.52
C ASN A 371 5.27 19.76 2.35
N PRO A 372 5.66 19.98 1.09
CA PRO A 372 4.89 19.53 -0.07
C PRO A 372 4.74 18.00 -0.14
N ASN A 373 5.65 17.24 0.47
CA ASN A 373 5.70 15.78 0.36
C ASN A 373 5.13 15.06 1.60
N LEU A 374 4.84 15.77 2.70
CA LEU A 374 4.42 15.18 3.96
C LEU A 374 3.50 16.13 4.76
N SER A 375 2.30 15.66 5.10
CA SER A 375 1.31 16.45 5.87
C SER A 375 1.51 16.45 7.38
N ASP A 376 2.34 15.55 7.92
CA ASP A 376 2.49 15.37 9.37
C ASP A 376 2.95 16.64 10.12
N PRO A 377 3.92 17.46 9.62
CA PRO A 377 4.32 18.70 10.29
C PRO A 377 3.18 19.71 10.48
N VAL A 378 2.26 19.77 9.52
CA VAL A 378 1.08 20.64 9.54
C VAL A 378 0.00 20.04 10.45
N LYS A 379 -0.33 18.75 10.28
CA LYS A 379 -1.34 18.09 11.13
C LYS A 379 -0.94 18.06 12.61
N ALA A 380 0.35 18.04 12.91
CA ALA A 380 0.85 18.00 14.27
C ALA A 380 0.38 19.20 15.11
N THR A 381 0.06 20.32 14.47
CA THR A 381 -0.42 21.55 15.14
C THR A 381 -1.93 21.58 15.39
N TYR A 382 -2.65 20.52 15.03
CA TYR A 382 -4.10 20.45 15.22
C TYR A 382 -4.47 20.56 16.70
N ASN A 383 -5.32 21.55 17.03
CA ASN A 383 -5.91 21.70 18.35
C ASN A 383 -6.96 20.59 18.57
N THR A 384 -6.62 19.63 19.43
CA THR A 384 -7.52 18.50 19.72
C THR A 384 -8.74 18.86 20.55
N ASP A 385 -8.74 20.04 21.15
CA ASP A 385 -9.85 20.54 21.97
C ASP A 385 -10.87 21.34 21.13
N ALA A 386 -10.57 21.59 19.84
CA ALA A 386 -11.50 22.22 18.92
C ALA A 386 -12.76 21.38 18.72
N GLY A 387 -13.92 22.02 18.87
CA GLY A 387 -15.23 21.42 18.72
C GLY A 387 -15.73 21.43 17.27
N THR A 388 -16.99 21.04 17.12
CA THR A 388 -17.66 21.01 15.81
C THR A 388 -17.85 22.41 15.23
N ASP A 389 -18.14 23.40 16.08
CA ASP A 389 -18.43 24.77 15.62
C ASP A 389 -17.17 25.45 15.08
N GLU A 390 -16.02 25.26 15.75
CA GLU A 390 -14.73 25.71 15.23
C GLU A 390 -14.39 25.03 13.90
N LEU A 391 -14.61 23.71 13.80
CA LEU A 391 -14.41 22.96 12.55
C LEU A 391 -15.28 23.48 11.41
N LEU A 392 -16.55 23.82 11.68
CA LEU A 392 -17.44 24.41 10.68
C LEU A 392 -16.93 25.78 10.22
N ALA A 393 -16.54 26.65 11.16
CA ALA A 393 -15.96 27.96 10.84
C ALA A 393 -14.68 27.83 9.99
N TYR A 394 -13.80 26.88 10.34
CA TYR A 394 -12.62 26.58 9.54
C TYR A 394 -12.97 26.10 8.13
N PHE A 395 -13.94 25.20 7.97
CA PHE A 395 -14.33 24.71 6.64
C PHE A 395 -15.02 25.80 5.80
N GLU A 396 -15.72 26.72 6.43
CA GLU A 396 -16.26 27.92 5.77
C GLU A 396 -15.11 28.81 5.25
N ALA A 397 -14.15 29.16 6.11
CA ALA A 397 -12.96 29.91 5.71
C ALA A 397 -12.16 29.19 4.61
N TRP A 398 -11.88 27.89 4.79
CA TRP A 398 -11.21 27.05 3.81
C TRP A 398 -11.92 27.05 2.45
N PHE A 399 -13.26 27.07 2.43
CA PHE A 399 -14.03 27.10 1.19
C PHE A 399 -13.99 28.48 0.53
N GLN A 400 -14.08 29.58 1.29
CA GLN A 400 -13.94 30.93 0.74
C GLN A 400 -12.55 31.16 0.14
N MET A 401 -11.50 30.73 0.84
CA MET A 401 -10.13 30.73 0.35
C MET A 401 -9.98 29.88 -0.93
N LEU A 402 -10.60 28.70 -1.00
CA LEU A 402 -10.62 27.86 -2.21
C LEU A 402 -11.25 28.59 -3.40
N LEU A 403 -12.34 29.33 -3.18
CA LEU A 403 -13.00 30.09 -4.26
C LEU A 403 -12.14 31.24 -4.77
N ARG A 404 -11.30 31.84 -3.91
CA ARG A 404 -10.39 32.93 -4.27
C ARG A 404 -9.14 32.45 -5.01
N HIS A 405 -8.48 31.40 -4.50
CA HIS A 405 -7.26 30.84 -5.10
C HIS A 405 -7.39 29.32 -5.32
N PRO A 406 -8.25 28.87 -6.24
CA PRO A 406 -8.47 27.44 -6.48
C PRO A 406 -7.22 26.71 -6.98
N ASP A 407 -6.30 27.43 -7.64
CA ASP A 407 -5.04 26.91 -8.13
C ASP A 407 -4.12 26.44 -6.99
N ILE A 408 -3.98 27.22 -5.91
CA ILE A 408 -3.15 26.84 -4.76
C ILE A 408 -3.63 25.51 -4.18
N TYR A 409 -4.94 25.30 -4.08
CA TYR A 409 -5.54 24.09 -3.54
C TYR A 409 -5.28 22.88 -4.45
N VAL A 410 -5.43 23.06 -5.76
CA VAL A 410 -5.13 22.02 -6.74
C VAL A 410 -3.64 21.66 -6.70
N GLN A 411 -2.74 22.64 -6.66
CA GLN A 411 -1.31 22.41 -6.62
C GLN A 411 -0.87 21.76 -5.29
N ALA A 412 -1.43 22.17 -4.14
CA ALA A 412 -1.19 21.51 -2.85
C ALA A 412 -1.60 20.04 -2.88
N THR A 413 -2.74 19.74 -3.49
CA THR A 413 -3.22 18.37 -3.65
C THR A 413 -2.32 17.58 -4.60
N MET A 414 -1.93 18.17 -5.74
CA MET A 414 -1.04 17.54 -6.70
C MET A 414 0.33 17.20 -6.10
N ASN A 415 0.89 18.05 -5.23
CA ASN A 415 2.12 17.78 -4.49
C ASN A 415 2.05 16.48 -3.66
N ASN A 416 0.91 16.20 -3.04
CA ASN A 416 0.71 14.94 -2.32
C ASN A 416 0.53 13.73 -3.26
N LEU A 417 0.14 13.93 -4.52
CA LEU A 417 -0.31 12.87 -5.42
C LEU A 417 0.71 12.46 -6.48
N TYR A 418 1.47 13.40 -7.03
CA TYR A 418 2.17 13.20 -8.31
C TYR A 418 3.13 12.00 -8.28
N GLY A 419 3.75 11.69 -7.14
CA GLY A 419 4.71 10.57 -6.99
C GLY A 419 4.10 9.18 -7.08
N TYR A 420 2.78 9.07 -6.89
CA TYR A 420 2.09 7.81 -7.17
C TYR A 420 1.96 7.53 -8.66
N PHE A 421 2.13 8.55 -9.51
CA PHE A 421 1.85 8.48 -10.94
C PHE A 421 3.02 8.93 -11.83
N TYR A 422 4.06 9.55 -11.29
CA TYR A 422 5.21 10.04 -12.04
C TYR A 422 6.45 9.16 -11.80
N PRO A 423 6.92 8.40 -12.80
CA PRO A 423 8.06 7.49 -12.69
C PRO A 423 9.43 8.16 -12.93
N GLY A 424 9.53 9.49 -12.78
CA GLY A 424 10.78 10.25 -12.93
C GLY A 424 11.27 10.93 -11.65
N GLY A 425 10.50 10.87 -10.56
CA GLY A 425 10.84 11.49 -9.28
C GLY A 425 11.68 10.57 -8.38
N PHE A 426 11.56 10.74 -7.06
CA PHE A 426 12.27 9.90 -6.10
C PHE A 426 11.89 8.41 -6.20
N THR A 427 12.90 7.54 -6.15
CA THR A 427 12.69 6.12 -5.87
C THR A 427 12.10 5.96 -4.46
N THR A 428 11.29 4.92 -4.28
CA THR A 428 10.63 4.58 -3.00
C THR A 428 11.58 4.62 -1.80
N LYS A 429 11.07 5.11 -0.66
CA LYS A 429 11.83 5.20 0.59
C LYS A 429 12.47 3.84 0.91
N LEU A 430 13.77 3.87 1.13
CA LEU A 430 14.52 2.76 1.69
C LEU A 430 14.42 2.81 3.21
N TYR A 431 13.88 1.75 3.81
CA TYR A 431 14.05 1.49 5.23
C TYR A 431 15.35 0.70 5.39
N SER A 432 16.44 1.45 5.53
CA SER A 432 17.79 0.89 5.67
C SER A 432 18.02 0.35 7.08
N TYR A 433 19.07 -0.46 7.23
CA TYR A 433 19.49 -0.93 8.55
C TYR A 433 20.05 0.21 9.39
N ASP A 434 20.81 1.12 8.80
CA ASP A 434 21.35 2.30 9.52
C ASP A 434 20.21 3.16 10.09
N ASN A 435 19.17 3.44 9.28
CA ASN A 435 18.01 4.18 9.79
C ASN A 435 17.26 3.37 10.85
N SER A 436 17.19 2.05 10.72
CA SER A 436 16.60 1.20 11.75
C SER A 436 17.40 1.18 13.05
N GLU A 437 18.71 1.35 13.01
CA GLU A 437 19.57 1.48 14.20
C GLU A 437 19.28 2.78 14.95
N GLU A 438 19.15 3.91 14.24
CA GLU A 438 18.75 5.19 14.84
C GLU A 438 17.41 5.06 15.61
N HIS A 439 16.41 4.42 14.99
CA HIS A 439 15.11 4.18 15.64
C HIS A 439 15.20 3.21 16.84
N LEU A 440 16.14 2.27 16.82
CA LEU A 440 16.39 1.37 17.94
C LEU A 440 17.05 2.11 19.10
N GLU A 441 17.96 3.04 18.82
CA GLU A 441 18.57 3.92 19.82
C GLU A 441 17.50 4.79 20.49
N GLU A 442 16.67 5.47 19.71
CA GLU A 442 15.53 6.25 20.22
C GLU A 442 14.61 5.42 21.13
N LEU A 443 14.27 4.20 20.69
CA LEU A 443 13.45 3.28 21.47
C LEU A 443 14.13 2.82 22.76
N ASN A 444 15.44 2.58 22.73
CA ASN A 444 16.20 2.17 23.91
C ASN A 444 16.31 3.30 24.93
N GLU A 445 16.48 4.53 24.47
CA GLU A 445 16.47 5.71 25.32
C GLU A 445 15.10 5.90 25.97
N SER A 446 14.02 5.85 25.18
CA SER A 446 12.66 6.03 25.69
C SER A 446 12.23 4.90 26.63
N LEU A 447 12.79 3.71 26.46
CA LEU A 447 12.49 2.53 27.28
C LEU A 447 13.57 2.20 28.33
N TYR A 448 14.57 3.05 28.53
CA TYR A 448 15.69 2.81 29.44
C TYR A 448 15.22 2.48 30.86
N ALA A 449 14.24 3.23 31.37
CA ALA A 449 13.65 3.05 32.69
C ALA A 449 12.99 1.68 32.88
N TYR A 450 12.69 0.95 31.80
CA TYR A 450 12.07 -0.37 31.83
C TYR A 450 13.07 -1.53 31.84
N GLY A 451 14.38 -1.23 31.74
CA GLY A 451 15.42 -2.26 31.63
C GLY A 451 15.27 -3.14 30.39
N VAL A 452 14.70 -2.57 29.31
CA VAL A 452 14.48 -3.25 28.03
C VAL A 452 15.40 -2.60 27.01
N SER A 453 16.22 -3.42 26.35
CA SER A 453 17.11 -2.97 25.29
C SER A 453 17.00 -3.88 24.08
N PHE A 454 16.89 -3.28 22.91
CA PHE A 454 16.85 -3.95 21.63
C PHE A 454 18.15 -3.67 20.88
N HIS A 455 18.74 -4.67 20.23
CA HIS A 455 19.97 -4.50 19.47
C HIS A 455 19.99 -5.41 18.25
N TYR A 456 20.72 -4.98 17.23
CA TYR A 456 21.15 -5.87 16.16
C TYR A 456 22.36 -6.69 16.61
N PRO A 457 22.47 -7.97 16.22
CA PRO A 457 23.71 -8.71 16.42
C PRO A 457 24.83 -8.13 15.55
N THR A 458 25.93 -7.72 16.20
CA THR A 458 27.09 -7.06 15.55
C THR A 458 27.81 -7.95 14.53
N ALA A 459 27.68 -9.28 14.67
CA ALA A 459 28.28 -10.26 13.77
C ALA A 459 27.83 -10.13 12.31
N PHE A 460 26.72 -9.42 12.04
CA PHE A 460 26.14 -9.29 10.70
C PHE A 460 26.16 -7.86 10.14
N ASP A 461 26.75 -6.88 10.82
CA ASP A 461 26.68 -5.46 10.42
C ASP A 461 27.23 -5.24 9.00
N ALA A 462 28.45 -5.74 8.75
CA ALA A 462 29.07 -5.69 7.42
C ALA A 462 28.24 -6.45 6.36
N VAL A 463 27.56 -7.54 6.75
CA VAL A 463 26.73 -8.30 5.82
C VAL A 463 25.47 -7.52 5.46
N ARG A 464 24.81 -6.89 6.44
CA ARG A 464 23.62 -6.04 6.22
C ARG A 464 23.93 -4.91 5.26
N GLN A 465 24.98 -4.12 5.56
CA GLN A 465 25.37 -2.98 4.75
C GLN A 465 25.75 -3.41 3.33
N ASN A 466 26.65 -4.40 3.17
CA ASN A 466 27.08 -4.83 1.85
C ASN A 466 25.94 -5.41 0.99
N LEU A 467 25.06 -6.24 1.56
CA LEU A 467 23.95 -6.83 0.80
C LEU A 467 22.86 -5.82 0.49
N GLU A 468 22.61 -4.86 1.38
CA GLU A 468 21.74 -3.73 1.10
C GLU A 468 22.30 -2.86 -0.02
N THR A 469 23.54 -2.40 0.08
CA THR A 469 24.18 -1.59 -0.97
C THR A 469 24.17 -2.32 -2.31
N LEU A 470 24.53 -3.61 -2.34
CA LEU A 470 24.49 -4.41 -3.56
C LEU A 470 23.08 -4.49 -4.15
N ARG A 471 22.06 -4.76 -3.32
CA ARG A 471 20.65 -4.79 -3.76
C ARG A 471 20.26 -3.45 -4.36
N GLU A 472 20.51 -2.35 -3.66
CA GLU A 472 20.13 -1.02 -4.11
C GLU A 472 20.85 -0.65 -5.41
N SER A 473 22.16 -0.88 -5.51
CA SER A 473 22.94 -0.61 -6.72
C SER A 473 22.45 -1.39 -7.94
N ILE A 474 22.14 -2.69 -7.81
CA ILE A 474 21.60 -3.49 -8.91
C ILE A 474 20.28 -2.91 -9.42
N PHE A 475 19.41 -2.47 -8.51
CA PHE A 475 18.12 -1.87 -8.85
C PHE A 475 18.20 -0.38 -9.14
N GLN A 476 19.39 0.20 -9.34
CA GLN A 476 19.56 1.50 -10.02
C GLN A 476 19.86 1.34 -11.52
N LEU A 477 20.10 0.11 -12.00
CA LEU A 477 20.35 -0.14 -13.42
C LEU A 477 19.12 0.18 -14.27
N PRO A 478 19.30 0.68 -15.51
CA PRO A 478 18.20 0.94 -16.43
C PRO A 478 17.25 -0.25 -16.57
N GLY A 479 15.95 0.01 -16.45
CA GLY A 479 14.89 -1.01 -16.46
C GLY A 479 14.64 -1.67 -15.11
N LEU A 480 15.67 -2.01 -14.34
CA LEU A 480 15.49 -2.57 -12.98
C LEU A 480 15.03 -1.51 -11.99
N VAL A 481 15.45 -0.25 -12.17
CA VAL A 481 14.97 0.89 -11.37
C VAL A 481 13.45 1.06 -11.36
N LEU A 482 12.74 0.52 -12.36
CA LEU A 482 11.27 0.51 -12.37
C LEU A 482 10.67 -0.24 -11.18
N PHE A 483 11.34 -1.25 -10.64
CA PHE A 483 10.88 -1.94 -9.43
C PHE A 483 11.01 -1.08 -8.16
N ASN A 484 11.73 0.05 -8.24
CA ASN A 484 11.89 1.00 -7.16
C ASN A 484 10.93 2.20 -7.25
N TYR A 485 10.09 2.32 -8.29
CA TYR A 485 9.11 3.39 -8.41
C TYR A 485 7.70 2.95 -8.02
N THR A 486 7.03 3.72 -7.16
CA THR A 486 5.61 3.52 -6.85
C THR A 486 4.75 3.60 -8.11
N ALA A 487 5.04 4.58 -8.98
CA ALA A 487 4.32 4.79 -10.23
C ALA A 487 4.27 3.56 -11.13
N THR A 488 5.32 2.72 -11.15
CA THR A 488 5.33 1.49 -11.95
C THR A 488 4.20 0.54 -11.56
N TYR A 489 3.97 0.34 -10.25
CA TYR A 489 2.90 -0.53 -9.77
C TYR A 489 1.51 0.05 -10.03
N ILE A 490 1.36 1.36 -9.88
CA ILE A 490 0.09 2.06 -10.15
C ILE A 490 -0.23 2.06 -11.65
N TRP A 491 0.77 2.28 -12.51
CA TRP A 491 0.60 2.21 -13.96
C TRP A 491 0.23 0.80 -14.41
N MET A 492 0.88 -0.23 -13.86
CA MET A 492 0.51 -1.62 -14.15
C MET A 492 -0.94 -1.93 -13.72
N LEU A 493 -1.38 -1.43 -12.56
CA LEU A 493 -2.76 -1.57 -12.09
C LEU A 493 -3.75 -0.91 -13.07
N ILE A 494 -3.50 0.33 -13.48
CA ILE A 494 -4.35 1.09 -14.42
C ILE A 494 -4.37 0.42 -15.80
N LEU A 495 -3.21 0.04 -16.33
CA LEU A 495 -3.11 -0.65 -17.62
C LEU A 495 -3.89 -1.97 -17.60
N TRP A 496 -3.78 -2.73 -16.51
CA TRP A 496 -4.52 -3.98 -16.38
C TRP A 496 -6.03 -3.77 -16.28
N PHE A 497 -6.48 -2.75 -15.56
CA PHE A 497 -7.88 -2.34 -15.50
C PHE A 497 -8.44 -2.03 -16.90
N PHE A 498 -7.75 -1.20 -17.68
CA PHE A 498 -8.17 -0.91 -19.05
C PHE A 498 -8.07 -2.12 -19.99
N TYR A 499 -7.12 -3.03 -19.77
CA TYR A 499 -7.04 -4.28 -20.50
C TYR A 499 -8.26 -5.18 -20.23
N CYS A 500 -8.69 -5.29 -18.97
CA CYS A 500 -9.93 -6.01 -18.61
C CYS A 500 -11.17 -5.36 -19.24
N ILE A 501 -11.26 -4.02 -19.29
CA ILE A 501 -12.34 -3.31 -20.03
C ILE A 501 -12.31 -3.70 -21.50
N ARG A 502 -11.14 -3.60 -22.15
CA ARG A 502 -10.97 -3.95 -23.57
C ARG A 502 -11.47 -5.36 -23.86
N ARG A 503 -11.13 -6.33 -23.01
CA ARG A 503 -11.50 -7.74 -23.14
C ARG A 503 -12.89 -8.09 -22.59
N LYS A 504 -13.64 -7.12 -22.06
CA LYS A 504 -14.93 -7.32 -21.37
C LYS A 504 -14.86 -8.31 -20.21
N ASN A 505 -13.71 -8.38 -19.53
CA ASN A 505 -13.53 -9.28 -18.41
C ASN A 505 -14.12 -8.68 -17.13
N GLN A 506 -15.41 -8.92 -16.90
CA GLN A 506 -16.11 -8.45 -15.71
C GLN A 506 -15.53 -9.03 -14.42
N LYS A 507 -15.15 -10.31 -14.40
CA LYS A 507 -14.59 -10.97 -13.22
C LYS A 507 -13.23 -10.38 -12.84
N GLY A 508 -12.38 -10.11 -13.83
CA GLY A 508 -11.12 -9.39 -13.65
C GLY A 508 -11.31 -7.96 -13.11
N LEU A 509 -12.33 -7.23 -13.60
CA LEU A 509 -12.66 -5.89 -13.08
C LEU A 509 -13.14 -5.93 -11.62
N LEU A 510 -13.95 -6.93 -11.27
CA LEU A 510 -14.36 -7.16 -9.89
C LEU A 510 -13.16 -7.46 -8.99
N LEU A 511 -12.22 -8.29 -9.45
CA LEU A 511 -11.00 -8.60 -8.70
C LEU A 511 -10.08 -7.38 -8.52
N LEU A 512 -10.07 -6.45 -9.47
CA LEU A 512 -9.31 -5.21 -9.36
C LEU A 512 -9.92 -4.19 -8.39
N THR A 513 -11.21 -4.31 -8.09
CA THR A 513 -11.95 -3.31 -7.30
C THR A 513 -11.30 -3.01 -5.94
N PRO A 514 -10.89 -4.00 -5.12
CA PRO A 514 -10.25 -3.70 -3.84
C PRO A 514 -8.92 -2.95 -4.01
N LEU A 515 -8.13 -3.27 -5.05
CA LEU A 515 -6.87 -2.57 -5.33
C LEU A 515 -7.08 -1.13 -5.81
N MET A 516 -8.14 -0.88 -6.60
CA MET A 516 -8.53 0.48 -6.99
C MET A 516 -8.98 1.29 -5.76
N ILE A 517 -9.66 0.68 -4.79
CA ILE A 517 -10.01 1.35 -3.53
C ILE A 517 -8.76 1.66 -2.70
N VAL A 518 -7.78 0.75 -2.63
CA VAL A 518 -6.48 1.05 -1.99
C VAL A 518 -5.80 2.25 -2.66
N LEU A 519 -5.85 2.34 -4.00
CA LEU A 519 -5.32 3.49 -4.72
C LEU A 519 -6.06 4.78 -4.35
N LEU A 520 -7.39 4.75 -4.24
CA LEU A 520 -8.17 5.91 -3.78
C LEU A 520 -7.80 6.33 -2.35
N VAL A 521 -7.53 5.37 -1.46
CA VAL A 521 -7.02 5.65 -0.10
C VAL A 521 -5.60 6.24 -0.14
N CYS A 522 -4.74 5.81 -1.07
CA CYS A 522 -3.43 6.43 -1.26
C CYS A 522 -3.57 7.89 -1.72
N ILE A 523 -4.51 8.17 -2.64
CA ILE A 523 -4.81 9.52 -3.13
C ILE A 523 -5.35 10.40 -2.01
N ALA A 524 -6.24 9.87 -1.16
CA ALA A 524 -6.76 10.60 -0.01
C ALA A 524 -5.75 10.68 1.17
N GLY A 525 -4.62 9.99 1.06
CA GLY A 525 -3.68 9.76 2.14
C GLY A 525 -2.78 10.96 2.47
N PRO A 526 -2.05 10.86 3.60
CA PRO A 526 -1.26 11.97 4.12
C PRO A 526 0.10 12.21 3.44
N THR A 527 0.50 11.34 2.51
CA THR A 527 1.89 11.24 2.05
C THR A 527 2.02 11.15 0.54
N TYR A 528 3.10 11.72 0.03
CA TYR A 528 3.59 11.53 -1.33
C TYR A 528 4.02 10.07 -1.63
N GLY A 529 4.02 9.69 -2.91
CA GLY A 529 4.31 8.33 -3.40
C GLY A 529 5.69 7.76 -3.03
N TRP A 530 6.59 8.55 -2.45
CA TRP A 530 7.84 8.09 -1.84
C TRP A 530 7.61 7.08 -0.71
N TYR A 531 6.53 7.26 0.06
CA TYR A 531 6.12 6.35 1.13
C TYR A 531 5.41 5.12 0.57
N PHE A 532 6.19 4.22 -0.02
CA PHE A 532 5.69 3.00 -0.69
C PHE A 532 4.76 2.13 0.17
N ARG A 533 4.82 2.25 1.49
CA ARG A 533 4.05 1.44 2.44
C ARG A 533 2.55 1.43 2.17
N TYR A 534 2.01 2.54 1.67
CA TYR A 534 0.59 2.63 1.32
C TYR A 534 0.25 1.90 0.01
N ALA A 535 1.17 1.90 -0.96
CA ALA A 535 1.03 1.19 -2.22
C ALA A 535 1.57 -0.26 -2.17
N TYR A 536 2.23 -0.65 -1.08
CA TYR A 536 2.85 -1.97 -0.93
C TYR A 536 1.85 -3.10 -1.15
N SER A 537 0.64 -3.00 -0.59
CA SER A 537 -0.40 -4.01 -0.76
C SER A 537 -0.88 -4.13 -2.21
N ILE A 538 -0.87 -3.04 -2.99
CA ILE A 538 -1.13 -3.08 -4.43
C ILE A 538 -0.02 -3.89 -5.10
N ALA A 539 1.24 -3.52 -4.90
CA ALA A 539 2.39 -4.18 -5.51
C ALA A 539 2.47 -5.66 -5.16
N PHE A 540 2.19 -6.01 -3.90
CA PHE A 540 2.16 -7.39 -3.40
C PHE A 540 1.06 -8.21 -4.08
N CYS A 541 -0.15 -7.67 -4.21
CA CYS A 541 -1.29 -8.42 -4.75
C CYS A 541 -1.34 -8.46 -6.28
N LEU A 542 -0.72 -7.51 -6.96
CA LEU A 542 -0.89 -7.29 -8.41
C LEU A 542 -0.54 -8.51 -9.28
N PRO A 543 0.56 -9.27 -9.04
CA PRO A 543 0.88 -10.45 -9.84
C PRO A 543 -0.24 -11.50 -9.82
N ALA A 544 -0.87 -11.70 -8.65
CA ALA A 544 -1.98 -12.63 -8.50
C ALA A 544 -3.20 -12.20 -9.33
N VAL A 545 -3.59 -10.92 -9.22
CA VAL A 545 -4.76 -10.37 -9.93
C VAL A 545 -4.58 -10.44 -11.44
N ILE A 546 -3.38 -10.09 -11.93
CA ILE A 546 -3.04 -10.16 -13.35
C ILE A 546 -3.15 -11.60 -13.85
N LEU A 547 -2.46 -12.56 -13.23
CA LEU A 547 -2.45 -13.93 -13.73
C LEU A 547 -3.80 -14.64 -13.61
N THR A 548 -4.57 -14.32 -12.56
CA THR A 548 -5.91 -14.88 -12.36
C THR A 548 -6.85 -14.46 -13.49
N SER A 549 -6.98 -13.17 -13.71
CA SER A 549 -7.84 -12.64 -14.78
C SER A 549 -7.30 -12.96 -16.18
N TRP A 550 -5.99 -13.18 -16.31
CA TRP A 550 -5.38 -13.66 -17.55
C TRP A 550 -5.76 -15.10 -17.88
N SER A 551 -5.80 -15.97 -16.88
CA SER A 551 -6.14 -17.40 -17.07
C SER A 551 -7.53 -17.58 -17.70
N GLU A 552 -8.47 -16.67 -17.41
CA GLU A 552 -9.82 -16.65 -18.01
C GLU A 552 -9.82 -16.39 -19.52
N TYR A 553 -8.74 -15.83 -20.08
CA TYR A 553 -8.63 -15.62 -21.53
C TYR A 553 -8.09 -16.84 -22.28
N ARG A 554 -7.62 -17.86 -21.55
CA ARG A 554 -7.09 -19.11 -22.11
C ARG A 554 -8.09 -20.26 -22.05
N GLN A 555 -9.11 -20.15 -21.21
CA GLN A 555 -10.31 -20.99 -21.24
C GLN A 555 -11.24 -20.49 -22.35
#